data_AF-E3LC46-F1
#
_entry.id   AF-E3LC46-F1
#
_cell.length_a   1.000
_cell.length_b   1.000
_cell.length_c   1.000
_cell.angle_alpha   90.00
_cell.angle_beta   90.00
_cell.angle_gamma   90.00
#
_symmetry.space_group_name_H-M   'P 1'
#
loop_
_entity.id
_entity.type
_entity.pdbx_description
1 polymer ?
#
loop_
_entity_poly.entity_id
_entity_poly.type
_entity_poly.pdbx_seq_one_letter_code
_entity_poly.pdbx_strand_id
1 'polypeptide(L)'
;MADICPPCYGPQVPGTRADEPNYIVCMDGNFQHRRHEAASVEVPGMLKTPSLFIKPDQVAQMELSMNPALHNAIEGDVDRCTQQHTAADDARSGRTWNECDDTGLFGMACRHDQMLQMINIVKSGELKRLGILYDIGCNIEKGIIRRHQFPEERELNLLKFGTSLFHAYVHEWACQLRYNPRLNQGWGMSDGEGLERIWSFLSPLISPLRYSTKNHRLVALNIRMNHHNDMGKINTVCYLLDRGKHVEQVMKDSQDILRALEEQSGLQWNHFKIQWERQREIQLSTIETATEKETREQVEELVLLEDKLRETHQEMIELRHTRRRNRTDAQNRHLQQLPDTLVMLEGEIESILDELGTDYFQNLQGGSEAEIKALIKIKISKSKLYEAKVGVIEMQKRWDQPRSGTRVQHWFKKQMNSKMNMFKKKWISYNNRATSFNSDFSPEVPLETPSFDDVKAFGINNFFWSTSRLDHPSEPWAVDVNTQKGIQAYLTVTHCQDELRRIAREARQTVTWAIEKSVKMDQLLQSLQAEPQETDVLTESQQQVKNTCSEFNCPKAVVQSVFTNIAKKHCRLWLSWNCHIWKLMRW
;
A
#
# COMPACT_ATOMS: atom_id res chain seq x y z
N MET A 1 0.16 8.18 22.79
CA MET A 1 0.59 7.27 21.70
C MET A 1 1.53 6.16 22.18
N ALA A 2 2.49 6.42 23.08
CA ALA A 2 3.38 5.40 23.65
C ALA A 2 2.65 4.18 24.25
N ASP A 3 1.50 4.38 24.91
CA ASP A 3 0.69 3.28 25.45
C ASP A 3 0.03 2.39 24.38
N ILE A 4 -0.06 2.86 23.13
CA ILE A 4 -0.56 2.11 21.98
C ILE A 4 0.59 1.32 21.36
N CYS A 5 1.69 1.99 21.03
CA CYS A 5 2.87 1.37 20.42
C CYS A 5 4.16 1.92 21.06
N PRO A 6 4.69 1.27 22.11
CA PRO A 6 5.96 1.65 22.72
C PRO A 6 7.17 1.65 21.75
N PRO A 7 7.28 0.71 20.78
CA PRO A 7 8.34 0.75 19.78
C PRO A 7 8.43 2.06 19.00
N CYS A 8 7.29 2.56 18.52
CA CYS A 8 7.23 3.76 17.69
C CYS A 8 7.30 5.04 18.54
N TYR A 9 6.55 5.08 19.64
CA TYR A 9 6.23 6.32 20.37
C TYR A 9 6.77 6.36 21.80
N GLY A 10 7.58 5.38 22.18
CA GLY A 10 8.32 5.39 23.44
C GLY A 10 9.36 6.52 23.48
N PRO A 11 9.98 6.76 24.65
CA PRO A 11 11.03 7.76 24.83
C PRO A 11 12.10 7.64 23.74
N GLN A 12 12.49 8.78 23.16
CA GLN A 12 13.47 8.79 22.08
C GLN A 12 14.82 8.31 22.62
N VAL A 13 15.48 7.44 21.87
CA VAL A 13 16.81 6.92 22.17
C VAL A 13 17.78 7.34 21.06
N PRO A 14 19.08 7.50 21.36
CA PRO A 14 20.06 7.85 20.34
C PRO A 14 20.17 6.76 19.26
N GLY A 15 20.61 7.18 18.07
CA GLY A 15 20.89 6.30 16.92
C GLY A 15 19.99 6.46 15.70
N THR A 16 19.12 7.48 15.65
CA THR A 16 18.33 7.82 14.45
C THR A 16 19.22 8.51 13.41
N ARG A 17 19.16 8.06 12.15
CA ARG A 17 19.85 8.72 11.04
C ARG A 17 19.05 9.90 10.51
N ALA A 18 19.73 10.86 9.87
CA ALA A 18 19.08 12.05 9.30
C ALA A 18 18.07 11.73 8.18
N ASP A 19 18.29 10.65 7.43
CA ASP A 19 17.47 10.18 6.31
C ASP A 19 16.33 9.21 6.72
N GLU A 20 16.28 8.86 8.01
CA GLU A 20 15.37 7.87 8.55
C GLU A 20 14.12 8.55 9.17
N PRO A 21 12.89 8.24 8.70
CA PRO A 21 11.69 8.79 9.30
C PRO A 21 11.49 8.30 10.73
N ASN A 22 11.22 9.21 11.67
CA ASN A 22 10.95 8.90 13.07
C ASN A 22 9.69 8.02 13.23
N TYR A 23 8.67 8.26 12.41
CA TYR A 23 7.40 7.54 12.43
C TYR A 23 7.03 7.08 11.02
N ILE A 24 6.68 5.79 10.90
CA ILE A 24 6.14 5.20 9.68
C ILE A 24 4.72 4.75 9.98
N VAL A 25 3.76 5.22 9.19
CA VAL A 25 2.38 4.75 9.24
C VAL A 25 1.91 4.30 7.87
N CYS A 26 0.90 3.45 7.90
CA CYS A 26 0.01 3.25 6.77
C CYS A 26 -1.33 3.95 7.00
N MET A 27 -1.91 4.43 5.91
CA MET A 27 -3.25 4.98 5.83
C MET A 27 -4.02 4.22 4.76
N ASP A 28 -5.32 4.02 4.95
CA ASP A 28 -6.18 3.34 3.98
C ASP A 28 -7.66 3.53 4.30
N GLY A 29 -8.52 3.45 3.27
CA GLY A 29 -9.97 3.53 3.34
C GLY A 29 -10.65 2.22 2.98
N ASN A 30 -11.48 1.72 3.89
CA ASN A 30 -12.31 0.53 3.68
C ASN A 30 -13.80 0.87 3.53
N PHE A 31 -14.30 0.78 2.30
CA PHE A 31 -15.69 1.08 1.92
C PHE A 31 -16.69 -0.06 2.20
N GLN A 32 -16.22 -1.23 2.65
CA GLN A 32 -17.12 -2.32 3.06
C GLN A 32 -17.80 -2.02 4.40
N HIS A 33 -17.11 -1.27 5.25
CA HIS A 33 -17.62 -0.72 6.51
C HIS A 33 -18.60 0.44 6.24
N ARG A 34 -19.70 0.19 5.52
CA ARG A 34 -20.81 1.15 5.37
C ARG A 34 -21.90 0.95 6.41
N ARG A 35 -22.70 1.99 6.69
CA ARG A 35 -23.89 1.94 7.55
C ARG A 35 -25.10 2.48 6.79
N HIS A 36 -26.25 1.83 6.93
CA HIS A 36 -27.50 2.34 6.36
C HIS A 36 -28.08 3.44 7.23
N GLU A 37 -28.52 4.52 6.59
CA GLU A 37 -29.14 5.67 7.25
C GLU A 37 -30.41 5.25 8.02
N ALA A 38 -31.25 4.42 7.39
CA ALA A 38 -32.49 3.88 7.97
C ALA A 38 -32.28 2.92 9.16
N ALA A 39 -31.03 2.59 9.52
CA ALA A 39 -30.74 1.64 10.60
C ALA A 39 -31.14 2.18 11.99
N SER A 40 -31.20 3.50 12.19
CA SER A 40 -31.70 4.10 13.43
C SER A 40 -31.97 5.58 13.29
N VAL A 41 -32.96 6.09 14.03
CA VAL A 41 -33.14 7.54 14.27
C VAL A 41 -32.21 7.97 15.39
N GLU A 42 -31.40 9.01 15.16
CA GLU A 42 -30.43 9.50 16.14
C GLU A 42 -31.09 10.37 17.21
N VAL A 43 -30.61 10.26 18.45
CA VAL A 43 -30.96 11.20 19.52
C VAL A 43 -29.88 12.29 19.58
N PRO A 44 -30.21 13.55 19.25
CA PRO A 44 -29.24 14.65 19.30
C PRO A 44 -28.55 14.75 20.66
N GLY A 45 -27.24 14.99 20.67
CA GLY A 45 -26.43 15.15 21.89
C GLY A 45 -26.02 13.85 22.60
N MET A 46 -26.44 12.67 22.12
CA MET A 46 -26.03 11.37 22.70
C MET A 46 -24.91 10.66 21.92
N LEU A 47 -24.43 11.21 20.81
CA LEU A 47 -23.33 10.61 20.04
C LEU A 47 -22.02 10.76 20.83
N LYS A 48 -21.43 9.63 21.25
CA LYS A 48 -20.15 9.62 21.96
C LYS A 48 -19.06 9.11 21.03
N THR A 49 -18.24 10.02 20.51
CA THR A 49 -17.08 9.68 19.70
C THR A 49 -15.97 9.10 20.58
N PRO A 50 -15.59 7.82 20.43
CA PRO A 50 -14.50 7.24 21.21
C PRO A 50 -13.16 7.90 20.88
N SER A 51 -12.18 7.81 21.79
CA SER A 51 -10.86 8.48 21.65
C SER A 51 -10.04 8.03 20.44
N LEU A 52 -10.32 6.86 19.88
CA LEU A 52 -9.68 6.37 18.66
C LEU A 52 -10.25 7.04 17.40
N PHE A 53 -11.42 7.65 17.49
CA PHE A 53 -12.08 8.31 16.36
C PHE A 53 -11.84 9.82 16.41
N ILE A 54 -11.51 10.39 15.25
CA ILE A 54 -11.43 11.84 15.08
C ILE A 54 -12.85 12.41 15.18
N LYS A 55 -13.01 13.49 15.95
CA LYS A 55 -14.33 14.12 16.13
C LYS A 55 -14.76 14.83 14.84
N PRO A 56 -16.04 14.73 14.42
CA PRO A 56 -16.52 15.41 13.23
C PRO A 56 -16.20 16.91 13.18
N ASP A 57 -16.30 17.62 14.31
CA ASP A 57 -15.98 19.05 14.39
C ASP A 57 -14.50 19.34 14.07
N GLN A 58 -13.58 18.44 14.45
CA GLN A 58 -12.16 18.59 14.14
C GLN A 58 -11.90 18.38 12.64
N VAL A 59 -12.67 17.51 12.00
CA VAL A 59 -12.60 17.25 10.56
C VAL A 59 -13.09 18.48 9.80
N ALA A 60 -14.25 19.04 10.20
CA ALA A 60 -14.79 20.25 9.61
C ALA A 60 -13.85 21.47 9.78
N GLN A 61 -13.23 21.61 10.96
CA GLN A 61 -12.20 22.64 11.18
C GLN A 61 -10.98 22.43 10.28
N MET A 62 -10.56 21.18 10.07
CA MET A 62 -9.45 20.87 9.18
C MET A 62 -9.79 21.20 7.73
N GLU A 63 -10.99 20.86 7.26
CA GLU A 63 -11.48 21.19 5.92
C GLU A 63 -11.47 22.71 5.70
N LEU A 64 -11.97 23.49 6.67
CA LEU A 64 -11.93 24.95 6.61
C LEU A 64 -10.49 25.50 6.57
N SER A 65 -9.55 24.86 7.28
CA SER A 65 -8.13 25.24 7.24
C SER A 65 -7.43 24.87 5.93
N MET A 66 -8.01 23.96 5.15
CA MET A 66 -7.52 23.54 3.84
C MET A 66 -8.14 24.43 2.77
N ASN A 67 -7.63 25.66 2.66
CA ASN A 67 -8.01 26.73 1.72
C ASN A 67 -8.86 26.27 0.48
N PRO A 68 -10.20 26.25 0.58
CA PRO A 68 -11.08 25.66 -0.43
C PRO A 68 -11.06 26.39 -1.78
N ALA A 69 -10.70 27.68 -1.77
CA ALA A 69 -10.65 28.52 -2.95
C ALA A 69 -9.55 28.10 -3.95
N LEU A 70 -8.47 27.47 -3.47
CA LEU A 70 -7.44 26.89 -4.33
C LEU A 70 -7.83 25.51 -4.88
N HIS A 71 -8.83 24.86 -4.27
CA HIS A 71 -9.29 23.51 -4.62
C HIS A 71 -10.11 23.51 -5.92
N ASN A 72 -10.94 24.55 -6.12
CA ASN A 72 -11.81 24.68 -7.31
C ASN A 72 -11.10 25.28 -8.53
N ALA A 73 -9.91 25.85 -8.37
CA ALA A 73 -9.15 26.49 -9.45
C ALA A 73 -8.13 25.56 -10.13
N ILE A 74 -7.93 24.35 -9.59
CA ILE A 74 -6.92 23.38 -10.02
C ILE A 74 -7.61 22.03 -10.31
N GLU A 75 -8.69 22.03 -11.09
CA GLU A 75 -9.11 20.83 -11.81
C GLU A 75 -8.18 20.68 -13.03
N GLY A 76 -7.00 20.13 -12.77
CA GLY A 76 -6.07 19.69 -13.79
C GLY A 76 -6.10 18.17 -13.90
N ASP A 77 -5.97 17.69 -15.14
CA ASP A 77 -5.91 16.32 -15.63
C ASP A 77 -5.58 15.23 -14.59
N VAL A 78 -6.44 14.20 -14.53
CA VAL A 78 -6.36 13.09 -13.55
C VAL A 78 -5.12 12.25 -13.85
N ASP A 79 -4.21 12.16 -12.89
CA ASP A 79 -2.94 11.44 -13.05
C ASP A 79 -3.16 9.95 -13.33
N ARG A 80 -2.39 9.36 -14.25
CA ARG A 80 -2.52 7.96 -14.72
C ARG A 80 -2.40 6.93 -13.59
N CYS A 81 -1.56 7.23 -12.59
CA CYS A 81 -1.47 6.44 -11.35
C CYS A 81 -2.84 6.30 -10.67
N THR A 82 -3.70 7.31 -10.73
CA THR A 82 -5.07 7.29 -10.17
C THR A 82 -6.00 6.35 -10.93
N GLN A 83 -5.87 6.30 -12.26
CA GLN A 83 -6.74 5.49 -13.14
C GLN A 83 -6.41 3.98 -13.07
N GLN A 84 -5.19 3.61 -12.65
CA GLN A 84 -4.77 2.22 -12.52
C GLN A 84 -5.19 1.58 -11.18
N HIS A 85 -5.74 2.34 -10.23
CA HIS A 85 -6.16 1.83 -8.92
C HIS A 85 -7.66 1.58 -8.79
N THR A 86 -7.99 0.36 -8.37
CA THR A 86 -9.38 -0.02 -8.04
C THR A 86 -9.95 0.76 -6.85
N ALA A 87 -9.12 1.32 -5.97
CA ALA A 87 -9.60 2.17 -4.86
C ALA A 87 -10.21 3.51 -5.34
N ALA A 88 -9.71 4.05 -6.46
CA ALA A 88 -10.30 5.22 -7.11
C ALA A 88 -11.57 4.85 -7.92
N ASP A 89 -11.57 3.65 -8.52
CA ASP A 89 -12.68 3.14 -9.35
C ASP A 89 -13.82 2.44 -8.59
N ASP A 90 -13.67 2.10 -7.30
CA ASP A 90 -14.78 1.58 -6.46
C ASP A 90 -15.75 2.71 -6.04
N ALA A 91 -15.78 3.80 -6.82
CA ALA A 91 -16.89 4.73 -6.99
C ALA A 91 -18.10 3.98 -7.57
N ARG A 92 -18.66 3.07 -6.78
CA ARG A 92 -20.00 2.53 -7.03
C ARG A 92 -20.93 3.71 -7.23
N SER A 93 -21.71 3.67 -8.31
CA SER A 93 -22.58 4.76 -8.73
C SER A 93 -23.35 5.38 -7.55
N GLY A 94 -23.57 6.70 -7.58
CA GLY A 94 -24.24 7.45 -6.50
C GLY A 94 -25.54 6.85 -5.98
N ARG A 95 -26.23 6.03 -6.79
CA ARG A 95 -27.42 5.25 -6.38
C ARG A 95 -27.16 4.24 -5.25
N THR A 96 -25.94 3.72 -5.10
CA THR A 96 -25.59 2.74 -4.04
C THR A 96 -25.37 3.39 -2.67
N TRP A 97 -25.03 4.69 -2.66
CA TRP A 97 -24.64 5.44 -1.47
C TRP A 97 -25.76 6.28 -0.88
N ASN A 98 -26.82 6.55 -1.66
CA ASN A 98 -27.93 7.43 -1.26
C ASN A 98 -28.69 6.96 0.00
N GLU A 99 -28.53 5.71 0.41
CA GLU A 99 -29.18 5.14 1.61
C GLU A 99 -28.17 4.87 2.75
N CYS A 100 -26.93 5.36 2.64
CA CYS A 100 -25.87 5.19 3.62
C CYS A 100 -25.39 6.55 4.14
N ASP A 101 -25.31 6.71 5.45
CA ASP A 101 -24.77 7.92 6.07
C ASP A 101 -23.29 7.81 6.43
N ASP A 102 -22.77 6.60 6.64
CA ASP A 102 -21.34 6.29 6.60
C ASP A 102 -21.03 5.46 5.34
N THR A 103 -20.20 5.98 4.44
CA THR A 103 -19.82 5.28 3.18
C THR A 103 -18.58 4.40 3.32
N GLY A 104 -17.82 4.57 4.40
CA GLY A 104 -16.65 3.76 4.68
C GLY A 104 -15.96 4.13 5.99
N LEU A 105 -14.79 3.55 6.19
CA LEU A 105 -13.94 3.80 7.34
C LEU A 105 -12.52 4.05 6.86
N PHE A 106 -11.91 5.16 7.26
CA PHE A 106 -10.51 5.45 6.99
C PHE A 106 -9.70 5.29 8.26
N GLY A 107 -8.57 4.59 8.16
CA GLY A 107 -7.72 4.25 9.28
C GLY A 107 -6.30 4.76 9.10
N MET A 108 -5.61 4.93 10.24
CA MET A 108 -4.19 5.20 10.28
C MET A 108 -3.55 4.26 11.30
N ALA A 109 -2.58 3.46 10.87
CA ALA A 109 -1.88 2.49 11.73
C ALA A 109 -0.36 2.64 11.62
N CYS A 110 0.37 2.42 12.72
CA CYS A 110 1.84 2.40 12.65
C CYS A 110 2.35 1.10 11.97
N ARG A 111 3.65 1.07 11.66
CA ARG A 111 4.32 -0.11 11.05
C ARG A 111 4.24 -1.43 11.84
N HIS A 112 3.83 -1.38 13.12
CA HIS A 112 3.59 -2.55 13.98
C HIS A 112 2.11 -2.93 14.07
N ASP A 113 1.32 -2.51 13.08
CA ASP A 113 -0.13 -2.75 12.96
C ASP A 113 -0.97 -2.23 14.14
N GLN A 114 -0.47 -1.22 14.86
CA GLN A 114 -1.25 -0.60 15.93
C GLN A 114 -2.09 0.52 15.35
N MET A 115 -3.42 0.43 15.52
CA MET A 115 -4.36 1.45 15.07
C MET A 115 -4.18 2.71 15.90
N LEU A 116 -3.94 3.83 15.23
CA LEU A 116 -3.62 5.12 15.84
C LEU A 116 -4.83 6.04 15.89
N GLN A 117 -5.54 6.15 14.76
CA GLN A 117 -6.75 6.96 14.59
C GLN A 117 -7.65 6.36 13.51
N MET A 118 -8.94 6.63 13.62
CA MET A 118 -9.96 6.25 12.67
C MET A 118 -10.89 7.42 12.39
N ILE A 119 -11.47 7.45 11.20
CA ILE A 119 -12.49 8.43 10.82
C ILE A 119 -13.51 7.75 9.91
N ASN A 120 -14.79 8.08 10.11
CA ASN A 120 -15.81 7.63 9.17
C ASN A 120 -15.64 8.40 7.86
N ILE A 121 -15.69 7.69 6.74
CA ILE A 121 -15.76 8.34 5.44
C ILE A 121 -17.20 8.80 5.26
N VAL A 122 -17.38 10.11 5.31
CA VAL A 122 -18.62 10.84 5.01
C VAL A 122 -18.18 11.84 3.95
N LYS A 123 -18.66 11.72 2.71
CA LYS A 123 -18.32 12.55 1.53
C LYS A 123 -17.09 13.49 1.73
N SER A 124 -15.91 12.89 1.50
CA SER A 124 -14.55 13.43 1.28
C SER A 124 -13.99 14.55 2.16
N GLY A 125 -12.91 14.26 2.89
CA GLY A 125 -11.93 15.24 3.39
C GLY A 125 -10.69 14.55 3.98
N GLU A 126 -9.48 14.94 3.56
CA GLU A 126 -8.19 14.31 3.89
C GLU A 126 -7.41 15.04 5.02
N LEU A 127 -6.48 14.34 5.67
CA LEU A 127 -5.79 14.71 6.93
C LEU A 127 -4.25 14.68 6.84
N LYS A 128 -3.57 15.18 7.88
CA LYS A 128 -2.28 15.88 7.77
C LYS A 128 -1.01 15.31 8.52
N ARG A 129 0.18 15.36 7.86
CA ARG A 129 1.64 15.18 8.21
C ARG A 129 2.21 13.93 8.92
N LEU A 130 2.92 13.05 8.16
CA LEU A 130 3.44 11.75 8.61
C LEU A 130 4.31 11.08 7.51
N GLY A 131 5.10 10.04 7.85
CA GLY A 131 5.65 9.11 6.85
C GLY A 131 4.53 8.18 6.38
N ILE A 132 3.94 8.44 5.22
CA ILE A 132 2.67 7.81 4.79
C ILE A 132 2.96 6.77 3.73
N LEU A 133 2.69 5.50 4.06
CA LEU A 133 2.48 4.43 3.10
C LEU A 133 0.99 4.36 2.78
N TYR A 134 0.62 4.68 1.55
CA TYR A 134 -0.75 4.59 1.07
C TYR A 134 -0.76 4.13 -0.37
N ASP A 135 -1.82 3.45 -0.79
CA ASP A 135 -1.97 2.89 -2.15
C ASP A 135 -1.74 3.93 -3.25
N ILE A 136 -2.09 5.19 -2.96
CA ILE A 136 -1.87 6.35 -3.83
C ILE A 136 -0.93 7.40 -3.21
N GLY A 137 0.09 6.97 -2.44
CA GLY A 137 1.05 7.86 -1.79
C GLY A 137 1.71 8.87 -2.74
N CYS A 138 1.91 8.48 -4.01
CA CYS A 138 2.40 9.37 -5.08
C CYS A 138 1.45 10.53 -5.39
N ASN A 139 0.13 10.30 -5.37
CA ASN A 139 -0.88 11.30 -5.67
C ASN A 139 -1.07 12.26 -4.50
N ILE A 140 -0.95 11.76 -3.26
CA ILE A 140 -1.01 12.60 -2.07
C ILE A 140 0.10 13.65 -2.11
N GLU A 141 1.35 13.24 -2.39
CA GLU A 141 2.46 14.19 -2.43
C GLU A 141 2.25 15.25 -3.53
N LYS A 142 1.89 14.82 -4.75
CA LYS A 142 1.58 15.73 -5.86
C LYS A 142 0.44 16.68 -5.51
N GLY A 143 -0.63 16.18 -4.89
CA GLY A 143 -1.78 16.96 -4.45
C GLY A 143 -1.41 18.00 -3.39
N ILE A 144 -0.60 17.61 -2.40
CA ILE A 144 -0.08 18.51 -1.35
C ILE A 144 0.76 19.64 -1.97
N ILE A 145 1.65 19.29 -2.91
CA ILE A 145 2.51 20.26 -3.59
C ILE A 145 1.67 21.23 -4.44
N ARG A 146 0.79 20.71 -5.31
CA ARG A 146 -0.07 21.50 -6.20
C ARG A 146 -0.97 22.46 -5.42
N ARG A 147 -1.50 22.02 -4.27
CA ARG A 147 -2.41 22.82 -3.44
C ARG A 147 -1.69 23.71 -2.42
N HIS A 148 -0.35 23.75 -2.46
CA HIS A 148 0.51 24.40 -1.47
C HIS A 148 0.12 24.09 -0.02
N GLN A 149 -0.39 22.89 0.22
CA GLN A 149 -0.67 22.47 1.58
C GLN A 149 0.69 22.30 2.26
N PHE A 150 0.74 22.58 3.56
CA PHE A 150 1.90 22.21 4.36
C PHE A 150 3.22 22.83 3.90
N PRO A 151 3.34 24.17 3.87
CA PRO A 151 4.60 24.80 3.44
C PRO A 151 5.72 24.57 4.46
N GLU A 152 5.50 24.91 5.74
CA GLU A 152 6.55 24.91 6.78
C GLU A 152 7.25 23.57 6.94
N GLU A 153 6.55 22.52 7.36
CA GLU A 153 7.20 21.21 7.47
C GLU A 153 7.58 20.51 6.13
N ARG A 154 7.33 21.13 4.95
CA ARG A 154 7.90 20.68 3.65
C ARG A 154 9.26 21.33 3.46
N GLU A 155 9.38 22.62 3.80
CA GLU A 155 10.67 23.31 3.87
C GLU A 155 11.61 22.65 4.89
N LEU A 156 11.07 22.13 6.00
CA LEU A 156 11.82 21.36 7.00
C LEU A 156 12.03 19.87 6.63
N ASN A 157 11.61 19.42 5.44
CA ASN A 157 11.69 18.02 5.00
C ASN A 157 11.11 16.99 6.00
N LEU A 158 10.03 17.33 6.69
CA LEU A 158 9.39 16.45 7.68
C LEU A 158 8.38 15.46 7.08
N LEU A 159 8.22 15.44 5.75
CA LEU A 159 7.28 14.58 5.04
C LEU A 159 7.99 13.62 4.10
N LYS A 160 7.56 12.36 4.12
CA LYS A 160 8.03 11.33 3.21
C LYS A 160 6.88 10.42 2.81
N PHE A 161 6.68 10.25 1.51
CA PHE A 161 5.58 9.45 0.97
C PHE A 161 6.12 8.18 0.32
N GLY A 162 5.37 7.10 0.47
CA GLY A 162 5.63 5.85 -0.23
C GLY A 162 4.33 5.14 -0.56
N THR A 163 4.41 4.17 -1.46
CA THR A 163 3.28 3.33 -1.83
C THR A 163 3.36 2.01 -1.08
N SER A 164 2.23 1.49 -0.58
CA SER A 164 2.21 0.14 0.00
C SER A 164 2.77 -0.87 -1.00
N LEU A 165 3.57 -1.84 -0.53
CA LEU A 165 4.45 -2.64 -1.38
C LEU A 165 3.69 -3.42 -2.46
N PHE A 166 2.53 -4.00 -2.14
CA PHE A 166 1.76 -4.73 -3.15
C PHE A 166 1.14 -3.79 -4.19
N HIS A 167 0.77 -2.59 -3.77
CA HIS A 167 0.21 -1.56 -4.63
C HIS A 167 1.28 -0.87 -5.47
N ALA A 168 2.52 -0.76 -5.00
CA ALA A 168 3.61 -0.12 -5.74
C ALA A 168 3.85 -0.78 -7.11
N TYR A 169 3.68 -2.09 -7.23
CA TYR A 169 3.94 -2.81 -8.47
C TYR A 169 2.95 -2.51 -9.61
N VAL A 170 1.76 -1.98 -9.32
CA VAL A 170 0.84 -1.57 -10.40
C VAL A 170 1.12 -0.14 -10.89
N HIS A 171 2.06 0.58 -10.28
CA HIS A 171 2.48 1.89 -10.75
C HIS A 171 3.52 1.79 -11.86
N GLU A 172 3.63 2.86 -12.65
CA GLU A 172 4.73 3.04 -13.60
C GLU A 172 6.10 2.97 -12.92
N TRP A 173 7.11 2.50 -13.66
CA TRP A 173 8.45 2.28 -13.12
C TRP A 173 9.07 3.55 -12.49
N ALA A 174 8.92 4.72 -13.12
CA ALA A 174 9.40 5.99 -12.57
C ALA A 174 8.74 6.33 -11.22
N CYS A 175 7.46 6.01 -11.06
CA CYS A 175 6.74 6.14 -9.80
C CYS A 175 7.27 5.13 -8.77
N GLN A 176 7.51 3.87 -9.17
CA GLN A 176 8.13 2.87 -8.29
C GLN A 176 9.50 3.32 -7.77
N LEU A 177 10.37 3.88 -8.61
CA LEU A 177 11.68 4.39 -8.18
C LEU A 177 11.59 5.48 -7.11
N ARG A 178 10.52 6.27 -7.10
CA ARG A 178 10.29 7.35 -6.13
C ARG A 178 9.58 6.87 -4.87
N TYR A 179 8.55 6.03 -5.01
CA TYR A 179 7.59 5.73 -3.95
C TYR A 179 7.62 4.28 -3.44
N ASN A 180 8.25 3.33 -4.16
CA ASN A 180 8.33 1.94 -3.69
C ASN A 180 9.31 1.83 -2.51
N PRO A 181 8.87 1.37 -1.31
CA PRO A 181 9.70 1.27 -0.11
C PRO A 181 10.91 0.31 -0.25
N ARG A 182 10.95 -0.51 -1.30
CA ARG A 182 12.06 -1.42 -1.64
C ARG A 182 13.07 -0.85 -2.62
N LEU A 183 12.78 0.32 -3.20
CA LEU A 183 13.64 0.99 -4.18
C LEU A 183 14.12 2.35 -3.66
N ASN A 184 13.50 2.89 -2.61
CA ASN A 184 13.91 4.14 -1.95
C ASN A 184 14.41 3.89 -0.51
N GLN A 185 15.27 4.77 -0.01
CA GLN A 185 15.95 4.57 1.27
C GLN A 185 15.07 4.91 2.48
N GLY A 186 15.42 4.41 3.67
CA GLY A 186 14.86 4.86 4.96
C GLY A 186 13.61 4.13 5.48
N TRP A 187 12.97 3.27 4.68
CA TRP A 187 11.78 2.51 5.10
C TRP A 187 12.11 1.18 5.79
N GLY A 188 13.38 0.77 5.77
CA GLY A 188 13.81 -0.56 6.21
C GLY A 188 13.10 -1.65 5.40
N MET A 189 12.50 -2.61 6.10
CA MET A 189 11.70 -3.67 5.50
C MET A 189 10.18 -3.46 5.66
N SER A 190 9.74 -2.23 5.90
CA SER A 190 8.30 -1.90 6.03
C SER A 190 7.56 -2.07 4.71
N ASP A 191 6.40 -2.73 4.74
CA ASP A 191 5.62 -3.08 3.54
C ASP A 191 4.38 -2.19 3.34
N GLY A 192 3.89 -1.49 4.36
CA GLY A 192 2.70 -0.62 4.25
C GLY A 192 1.36 -1.34 4.39
N GLU A 193 1.36 -2.67 4.38
CA GLU A 193 0.18 -3.53 4.35
C GLU A 193 -0.52 -3.72 5.71
N GLY A 194 -0.19 -2.88 6.71
CA GLY A 194 -0.70 -3.01 8.08
C GLY A 194 -2.21 -2.82 8.19
N LEU A 195 -2.78 -1.92 7.39
CA LEU A 195 -4.22 -1.67 7.41
C LEU A 195 -5.01 -2.80 6.77
N GLU A 196 -4.52 -3.42 5.70
CA GLU A 196 -5.14 -4.61 5.11
C GLU A 196 -5.28 -5.76 6.13
N ARG A 197 -4.26 -5.96 6.97
CA ARG A 197 -4.32 -6.92 8.10
C ARG A 197 -5.38 -6.54 9.13
N ILE A 198 -5.47 -5.25 9.46
CA ILE A 198 -6.46 -4.72 10.41
C ILE A 198 -7.89 -4.83 9.86
N TRP A 199 -8.08 -4.56 8.56
CA TRP A 199 -9.35 -4.73 7.86
C TRP A 199 -9.80 -6.17 7.86
N SER A 200 -8.90 -7.12 7.60
CA SER A 200 -9.19 -8.55 7.75
C SER A 200 -9.66 -8.88 9.17
N PHE A 201 -8.99 -8.35 10.19
CA PHE A 201 -9.36 -8.53 11.60
C PHE A 201 -10.73 -7.92 11.98
N LEU A 202 -11.10 -6.81 11.34
CA LEU A 202 -12.40 -6.12 11.52
C LEU A 202 -13.53 -6.72 10.67
N SER A 203 -13.22 -7.52 9.65
CA SER A 203 -14.20 -8.06 8.71
C SER A 203 -15.44 -8.73 9.34
N PRO A 204 -15.36 -9.44 10.49
CA PRO A 204 -16.53 -10.03 11.12
C PRO A 204 -17.57 -8.99 11.61
N LEU A 205 -17.16 -7.74 11.81
CA LEU A 205 -18.02 -6.66 12.25
C LEU A 205 -18.75 -5.96 11.08
N ILE A 206 -18.36 -6.20 9.82
CA ILE A 206 -18.94 -5.51 8.66
C ILE A 206 -20.45 -5.77 8.55
N SER A 207 -20.87 -7.04 8.60
CA SER A 207 -22.28 -7.39 8.42
C SER A 207 -23.16 -6.95 9.61
N PRO A 208 -22.80 -7.25 10.87
CA PRO A 208 -23.63 -6.86 12.02
C PRO A 208 -23.72 -5.34 12.21
N LEU A 209 -22.65 -4.59 11.98
CA LEU A 209 -22.64 -3.14 12.23
C LEU A 209 -23.33 -2.32 11.15
N ARG A 210 -23.61 -2.93 9.99
CA ARG A 210 -24.28 -2.26 8.87
C ARG A 210 -25.70 -1.76 9.22
N TYR A 211 -26.37 -2.47 10.13
CA TYR A 211 -27.75 -2.19 10.56
C TYR A 211 -27.82 -1.77 12.04
N SER A 212 -26.71 -1.33 12.61
CA SER A 212 -26.64 -0.89 14.00
C SER A 212 -26.79 0.63 14.13
N THR A 213 -27.06 1.12 15.34
CA THR A 213 -27.00 2.57 15.62
C THR A 213 -25.57 3.10 15.48
N LYS A 214 -25.38 4.39 15.18
CA LYS A 214 -24.01 4.97 15.05
C LYS A 214 -23.18 4.76 16.32
N ASN A 215 -23.78 4.99 17.49
CA ASN A 215 -23.12 4.77 18.78
C ASN A 215 -22.66 3.31 18.96
N HIS A 216 -23.54 2.33 18.69
CA HIS A 216 -23.15 0.92 18.83
C HIS A 216 -22.01 0.55 17.87
N ARG A 217 -22.07 1.06 16.63
CA ARG A 217 -21.03 0.86 15.64
C ARG A 217 -19.68 1.42 16.10
N LEU A 218 -19.63 2.68 16.51
CA LEU A 218 -18.40 3.33 16.98
C LEU A 218 -17.82 2.63 18.21
N VAL A 219 -18.66 2.29 19.18
CA VAL A 219 -18.25 1.58 20.40
C VAL A 219 -17.71 0.18 20.07
N ALA A 220 -18.39 -0.58 19.22
CA ALA A 220 -17.96 -1.92 18.83
C ALA A 220 -16.61 -1.91 18.09
N LEU A 221 -16.45 -0.99 17.13
CA LEU A 221 -15.18 -0.80 16.43
C LEU A 221 -14.06 -0.40 17.41
N ASN A 222 -14.33 0.58 18.28
CA ASN A 222 -13.37 1.03 19.28
C ASN A 222 -12.95 -0.09 20.24
N ILE A 223 -13.88 -0.88 20.78
CA ILE A 223 -13.56 -2.00 21.68
C ILE A 223 -12.70 -3.03 20.94
N ARG A 224 -13.07 -3.38 19.70
CA ARG A 224 -12.35 -4.36 18.89
C ARG A 224 -10.93 -3.89 18.57
N MET A 225 -10.75 -2.61 18.28
CA MET A 225 -9.44 -2.01 17.99
C MET A 225 -8.57 -1.83 19.23
N ASN A 226 -9.15 -1.47 20.37
CA ASN A 226 -8.39 -1.44 21.63
C ASN A 226 -7.90 -2.85 22.01
N HIS A 227 -8.73 -3.87 21.80
CA HIS A 227 -8.29 -5.26 21.98
C HIS A 227 -7.17 -5.64 21.01
N HIS A 228 -7.27 -5.26 19.73
CA HIS A 228 -6.19 -5.47 18.75
C HIS A 228 -4.88 -4.84 19.22
N ASN A 229 -4.94 -3.58 19.64
CA ASN A 229 -3.77 -2.85 20.09
C ASN A 229 -3.16 -3.45 21.37
N ASP A 230 -4.00 -3.89 22.31
CA ASP A 230 -3.53 -4.55 23.53
C ASP A 230 -2.82 -5.88 23.23
N MET A 231 -3.36 -6.68 22.29
CA MET A 231 -2.73 -7.92 21.85
C MET A 231 -1.40 -7.65 21.13
N GLY A 232 -1.35 -6.63 20.28
CA GLY A 232 -0.14 -6.21 19.60
C GLY A 232 0.95 -5.77 20.58
N LYS A 233 0.59 -4.96 21.59
CA LYS A 233 1.48 -4.56 22.68
C LYS A 233 2.01 -5.75 23.49
N ILE A 234 1.15 -6.72 23.83
CA ILE A 234 1.57 -7.95 24.53
C ILE A 234 2.61 -8.72 23.68
N ASN A 235 2.38 -8.85 22.39
CA ASN A 235 3.24 -9.63 21.49
C ASN A 235 4.44 -8.84 20.94
N THR A 236 4.57 -7.56 21.25
CA THR A 236 5.52 -6.64 20.59
C THR A 236 6.97 -7.13 20.65
N VAL A 237 7.44 -7.57 21.82
CA VAL A 237 8.85 -8.00 21.97
C VAL A 237 9.11 -9.31 21.21
N CYS A 238 8.15 -10.23 21.22
CA CYS A 238 8.22 -11.46 20.43
C CYS A 238 8.26 -11.14 18.93
N TYR A 239 7.36 -10.25 18.49
CA TYR A 239 7.30 -9.78 17.10
C TYR A 239 8.61 -9.14 16.63
N LEU A 240 9.20 -8.24 17.43
CA LEU A 240 10.48 -7.60 17.10
C LEU A 240 11.61 -8.63 16.96
N LEU A 241 11.66 -9.63 17.85
CA LEU A 241 12.66 -10.69 17.80
C LEU A 241 12.50 -11.59 16.57
N ASP A 242 11.28 -12.05 16.29
CA ASP A 242 11.01 -12.93 15.16
C ASP A 242 11.23 -12.21 13.83
N ARG A 243 10.79 -10.94 13.75
CA ARG A 243 11.06 -10.07 12.60
C ARG A 243 12.55 -9.84 12.42
N GLY A 244 13.28 -9.57 13.50
CA GLY A 244 14.74 -9.40 13.48
C GLY A 244 15.46 -10.62 12.91
N LYS A 245 15.15 -11.82 13.42
CA LYS A 245 15.72 -13.09 12.91
C LYS A 245 15.39 -13.35 11.45
N HIS A 246 14.14 -13.09 11.05
CA HIS A 246 13.74 -13.25 9.66
C HIS A 246 14.53 -12.32 8.73
N VAL A 247 14.66 -11.04 9.11
CA VAL A 247 15.41 -10.04 8.35
C VAL A 247 16.90 -10.37 8.30
N GLU A 248 17.46 -10.87 9.39
CA GLU A 248 18.85 -11.34 9.45
C GLU A 248 19.08 -12.53 8.50
N GLN A 249 18.15 -13.49 8.45
CA GLN A 249 18.22 -14.60 7.51
C GLN A 249 18.15 -14.11 6.05
N VAL A 250 17.19 -13.23 5.73
CA VAL A 250 17.07 -12.63 4.38
C VAL A 250 18.33 -11.86 3.98
N MET A 251 18.95 -11.16 4.94
CA MET A 251 20.22 -10.47 4.73
C MET A 251 21.33 -11.46 4.43
N LYS A 252 21.43 -12.56 5.19
CA LYS A 252 22.43 -13.60 5.00
C LYS A 252 22.30 -14.27 3.63
N ASP A 253 21.08 -14.64 3.25
CA ASP A 253 20.80 -15.25 1.94
C ASP A 253 21.21 -14.30 0.80
N SER A 254 20.95 -13.00 0.95
CA SER A 254 21.34 -11.98 -0.03
C SER A 254 22.85 -11.74 -0.05
N GLN A 255 23.53 -11.82 1.09
CA GLN A 255 24.98 -11.77 1.17
C GLN A 255 25.64 -13.00 0.52
N ASP A 256 25.04 -14.17 0.65
CA ASP A 256 25.49 -15.39 -0.03
C ASP A 256 25.39 -15.26 -1.55
N ILE A 257 24.33 -14.63 -2.06
CA ILE A 257 24.22 -14.30 -3.50
C ILE A 257 25.35 -13.37 -3.93
N LEU A 258 25.65 -12.32 -3.16
CA LEU A 258 26.72 -11.37 -3.49
C LEU A 258 28.11 -12.03 -3.46
N ARG A 259 28.37 -12.90 -2.47
CA ARG A 259 29.61 -13.69 -2.39
C ARG A 259 29.76 -14.60 -3.61
N ALA A 260 28.70 -15.31 -3.98
CA ALA A 260 28.71 -16.17 -5.15
C ALA A 260 28.97 -15.39 -6.46
N LEU A 261 28.42 -14.18 -6.59
CA LEU A 261 28.66 -13.30 -7.75
C LEU A 261 30.09 -12.76 -7.79
N GLU A 262 30.68 -12.47 -6.63
CA GLU A 262 32.08 -12.06 -6.51
C GLU A 262 33.01 -13.21 -6.92
N GLU A 263 32.75 -14.44 -6.47
CA GLU A 263 33.55 -15.62 -6.81
C GLU A 263 33.43 -16.02 -8.29
N GLN A 264 32.23 -15.92 -8.88
CA GLN A 264 31.96 -16.36 -10.24
C GLN A 264 32.34 -15.32 -11.31
N SER A 265 32.12 -14.04 -11.02
CA SER A 265 32.19 -12.97 -12.02
C SER A 265 33.15 -11.84 -11.62
N GLY A 266 33.74 -11.87 -10.43
CA GLY A 266 34.61 -10.80 -9.90
C GLY A 266 33.87 -9.49 -9.58
N LEU A 267 32.54 -9.49 -9.62
CA LEU A 267 31.72 -8.29 -9.39
C LEU A 267 31.58 -8.02 -7.90
N GLN A 268 32.06 -6.86 -7.45
CA GLN A 268 32.05 -6.49 -6.03
C GLN A 268 30.87 -5.58 -5.65
N TRP A 269 30.61 -5.46 -4.35
CA TRP A 269 29.57 -4.61 -3.76
C TRP A 269 29.46 -3.20 -4.39
N ASN A 270 30.60 -2.54 -4.62
CA ASN A 270 30.64 -1.18 -5.15
C ASN A 270 30.15 -1.09 -6.61
N HIS A 271 30.35 -2.16 -7.40
CA HIS A 271 29.84 -2.23 -8.77
C HIS A 271 28.31 -2.15 -8.77
N PHE A 272 27.63 -2.96 -7.95
CA PHE A 272 26.16 -2.98 -7.89
C PHE A 272 25.59 -1.66 -7.39
N LYS A 273 26.25 -1.02 -6.42
CA LYS A 273 25.88 0.33 -5.96
C LYS A 273 25.92 1.35 -7.11
N ILE A 274 27.03 1.41 -7.85
CA ILE A 274 27.20 2.35 -8.97
C ILE A 274 26.18 2.08 -10.06
N GLN A 275 25.96 0.80 -10.40
CA GLN A 275 24.98 0.41 -11.41
C GLN A 275 23.55 0.79 -10.99
N TRP A 276 23.21 0.62 -9.71
CA TRP A 276 21.91 1.06 -9.18
C TRP A 276 21.73 2.58 -9.20
N GLU A 277 22.76 3.34 -8.79
CA GLU A 277 22.73 4.80 -8.82
C GLU A 277 22.58 5.32 -10.26
N ARG A 278 23.32 4.72 -11.21
CA ARG A 278 23.22 5.02 -12.64
C ARG A 278 21.85 4.68 -13.21
N GLN A 279 21.30 3.51 -12.87
CA GLN A 279 19.95 3.11 -13.26
C GLN A 279 18.93 4.17 -12.79
N ARG A 280 18.98 4.56 -11.52
CA ARG A 280 18.08 5.57 -10.95
C ARG A 280 18.23 6.92 -11.63
N GLU A 281 19.45 7.37 -11.86
CA GLU A 281 19.73 8.66 -12.50
C GLU A 281 19.15 8.71 -13.91
N ILE A 282 19.48 7.72 -14.75
CA ILE A 282 18.98 7.63 -16.13
C ILE A 282 17.45 7.62 -16.14
N GLN A 283 16.83 6.73 -15.36
CA GLN A 283 15.38 6.52 -15.40
C GLN A 283 14.57 7.62 -14.70
N LEU A 284 15.18 8.40 -13.78
CA LEU A 284 14.55 9.59 -13.19
C LEU A 284 14.78 10.86 -14.00
N SER A 285 15.84 10.89 -14.82
CA SER A 285 16.17 12.03 -15.69
C SER A 285 15.32 12.11 -16.95
N THR A 286 14.66 11.01 -17.33
CA THR A 286 13.66 11.00 -18.40
C THR A 286 12.45 11.83 -17.95
N ILE A 287 12.46 13.11 -18.29
CA ILE A 287 11.29 13.99 -18.17
C ILE A 287 10.40 13.67 -19.37
N GLU A 288 9.28 12.98 -19.15
CA GLU A 288 8.26 12.88 -20.19
C GLU A 288 7.79 14.30 -20.52
N THR A 289 7.99 14.73 -21.77
CA THR A 289 7.37 15.96 -22.25
C THR A 289 5.85 15.74 -22.37
N ALA A 290 5.05 16.82 -22.35
CA ALA A 290 3.61 16.72 -22.55
C ALA A 290 3.26 15.97 -23.84
N THR A 291 4.04 16.17 -24.89
CA THR A 291 3.88 15.50 -26.19
C THR A 291 4.22 14.01 -26.15
N GLU A 292 5.25 13.59 -25.39
CA GLU A 292 5.59 12.17 -25.18
C GLU A 292 4.53 11.45 -24.34
N LYS A 293 3.92 12.16 -23.39
CA LYS A 293 2.81 11.63 -22.57
C LYS A 293 1.58 11.35 -23.43
N GLU A 294 1.12 12.34 -24.21
CA GLU A 294 -0.07 12.23 -25.06
C GLU A 294 0.07 11.11 -26.11
N THR A 295 1.22 11.03 -26.77
CA THR A 295 1.50 9.98 -27.75
C THR A 295 1.61 8.59 -27.11
N ARG A 296 2.17 8.47 -25.90
CA ARG A 296 2.16 7.21 -25.14
C ARG A 296 0.72 6.77 -24.82
N GLU A 297 -0.16 7.70 -24.44
CA GLU A 297 -1.58 7.43 -24.16
C GLU A 297 -2.31 6.94 -25.43
N GLN A 298 -2.08 7.58 -26.57
CA GLN A 298 -2.62 7.15 -27.86
C GLN A 298 -2.14 5.74 -28.26
N VAL A 299 -0.85 5.41 -28.08
CA VAL A 299 -0.35 4.04 -28.35
C VAL A 299 -0.95 3.03 -27.36
N GLU A 300 -1.23 3.44 -26.12
CA GLU A 300 -1.88 2.57 -25.15
C GLU A 300 -3.31 2.24 -25.53
N GLU A 301 -4.07 3.22 -25.99
CA GLU A 301 -5.42 3.06 -26.53
C GLU A 301 -5.41 2.15 -27.75
N LEU A 302 -4.47 2.37 -28.68
CA LEU A 302 -4.26 1.51 -29.85
C LEU A 302 -4.07 0.04 -29.46
N VAL A 303 -3.22 -0.25 -28.46
CA VAL A 303 -3.00 -1.63 -27.97
C VAL A 303 -4.29 -2.23 -27.39
N LEU A 304 -5.12 -1.43 -26.70
CA LEU A 304 -6.41 -1.90 -26.18
C LEU A 304 -7.40 -2.22 -27.30
N LEU A 305 -7.48 -1.36 -28.31
CA LEU A 305 -8.36 -1.57 -29.45
C LEU A 305 -7.93 -2.79 -30.26
N GLU A 306 -6.63 -2.98 -30.52
CA GLU A 306 -6.11 -4.18 -31.19
C GLU A 306 -6.41 -5.48 -30.41
N ASP A 307 -6.25 -5.44 -29.08
CA ASP A 307 -6.59 -6.57 -28.22
C ASP A 307 -8.09 -6.87 -28.30
N LYS A 308 -8.94 -5.82 -28.25
CA LYS A 308 -10.40 -5.95 -28.34
C LYS A 308 -10.82 -6.49 -29.71
N LEU A 309 -10.25 -5.97 -30.80
CA LEU A 309 -10.49 -6.44 -32.16
C LEU A 309 -10.18 -7.94 -32.27
N ARG A 310 -9.02 -8.37 -31.75
CA ARG A 310 -8.62 -9.78 -31.74
C ARG A 310 -9.59 -10.65 -30.93
N GLU A 311 -9.99 -10.19 -29.75
CA GLU A 311 -10.95 -10.90 -28.90
C GLU A 311 -12.32 -11.02 -29.58
N THR A 312 -12.83 -9.94 -30.19
CA THR A 312 -14.09 -9.91 -30.94
C THR A 312 -14.05 -10.84 -32.16
N HIS A 313 -12.92 -10.87 -32.88
CA HIS A 313 -12.72 -11.77 -34.01
C HIS A 313 -12.71 -13.24 -33.57
N GLN A 314 -12.03 -13.55 -32.46
CA GLN A 314 -11.99 -14.90 -31.89
C GLN A 314 -13.38 -15.34 -31.39
N GLU A 315 -14.13 -14.46 -30.73
CA GLU A 315 -15.51 -14.71 -30.31
C GLU A 315 -16.43 -15.00 -31.50
N MET A 316 -16.27 -14.26 -32.60
CA MET A 316 -17.01 -14.52 -33.84
C MET A 316 -16.71 -15.93 -34.38
N ILE A 317 -15.44 -16.34 -34.38
CA ILE A 317 -15.02 -17.68 -34.81
C ILE A 317 -15.66 -18.76 -33.91
N GLU A 318 -15.57 -18.61 -32.59
CA GLU A 318 -16.13 -19.56 -31.62
C GLU A 318 -17.65 -19.72 -31.74
N LEU A 319 -18.37 -18.60 -31.88
CA LEU A 319 -19.81 -18.62 -32.12
C LEU A 319 -20.15 -19.25 -33.47
N ARG A 320 -19.35 -19.00 -34.52
CA ARG A 320 -19.51 -19.65 -35.83
C ARG A 320 -19.29 -21.17 -35.76
N HIS A 321 -18.36 -21.65 -34.93
CA HIS A 321 -18.14 -23.09 -34.72
C HIS A 321 -19.23 -23.76 -33.88
N THR A 322 -19.97 -23.01 -33.06
CA THR A 322 -21.11 -23.55 -32.32
C THR A 322 -22.21 -23.97 -33.31
N ARG A 323 -22.69 -25.22 -33.24
CA ARG A 323 -23.75 -25.74 -34.12
C ARG A 323 -24.98 -24.82 -34.08
N ARG A 324 -25.51 -24.43 -35.25
CA ARG A 324 -26.65 -23.48 -35.38
C ARG A 324 -27.85 -23.84 -34.47
N ARG A 325 -28.15 -25.13 -34.31
CA ARG A 325 -29.27 -25.62 -33.47
C ARG A 325 -29.05 -25.46 -31.96
N ASN A 326 -27.80 -25.25 -31.52
CA ASN A 326 -27.44 -25.08 -30.12
C ASN A 326 -27.24 -23.60 -29.74
N ARG A 327 -27.44 -22.66 -30.70
CA ARG A 327 -27.32 -21.23 -30.44
C ARG A 327 -28.64 -20.69 -29.91
N THR A 328 -28.54 -19.88 -28.87
CA THR A 328 -29.65 -19.08 -28.37
C THR A 328 -29.94 -17.90 -29.31
N ASP A 329 -31.15 -17.35 -29.23
CA ASP A 329 -31.51 -16.14 -30.00
C ASP A 329 -30.65 -14.92 -29.64
N ALA A 330 -30.15 -14.86 -28.40
CA ALA A 330 -29.18 -13.87 -27.99
C ALA A 330 -27.84 -14.02 -28.74
N GLN A 331 -27.33 -15.25 -28.85
CA GLN A 331 -26.09 -15.54 -29.61
C GLN A 331 -26.25 -15.28 -31.11
N ASN A 332 -27.43 -15.53 -31.69
CA ASN A 332 -27.70 -15.24 -33.09
C ASN A 332 -27.72 -13.73 -33.36
N ARG A 333 -28.37 -12.93 -32.50
CA ARG A 333 -28.35 -11.46 -32.59
C ARG A 333 -26.93 -10.91 -32.41
N HIS A 334 -26.18 -11.45 -31.45
CA HIS A 334 -24.81 -11.03 -31.24
C HIS A 334 -23.93 -11.32 -32.47
N LEU A 335 -24.07 -12.51 -33.08
CA LEU A 335 -23.33 -12.87 -34.30
C LEU A 335 -23.66 -11.98 -35.51
N GLN A 336 -24.85 -11.38 -35.55
CA GLN A 336 -25.21 -10.38 -36.57
C GLN A 336 -24.55 -9.01 -36.31
N GLN A 337 -24.29 -8.65 -35.05
CA GLN A 337 -23.70 -7.36 -34.65
C GLN A 337 -22.16 -7.37 -34.66
N LEU A 338 -21.54 -8.55 -34.52
CA LEU A 338 -20.09 -8.69 -34.46
C LEU A 338 -19.35 -8.13 -35.70
N PRO A 339 -19.82 -8.34 -36.95
CA PRO A 339 -19.16 -7.74 -38.13
C PRO A 339 -19.11 -6.21 -38.08
N ASP A 340 -20.21 -5.56 -37.74
CA ASP A 340 -20.26 -4.09 -37.63
C ASP A 340 -19.33 -3.60 -36.51
N THR A 341 -19.24 -4.35 -35.40
CA THR A 341 -18.32 -4.05 -34.30
C THR A 341 -16.85 -4.18 -34.73
N LEU A 342 -16.50 -5.15 -35.58
CA LEU A 342 -15.14 -5.28 -36.11
C LEU A 342 -14.77 -4.09 -37.00
N VAL A 343 -15.66 -3.71 -37.92
CA VAL A 343 -15.42 -2.55 -38.80
C VAL A 343 -15.25 -1.26 -37.99
N MET A 344 -16.05 -1.08 -36.94
CA MET A 344 -15.91 0.05 -36.03
C MET A 344 -14.54 0.07 -35.33
N LEU A 345 -14.09 -1.07 -34.80
CA LEU A 345 -12.79 -1.18 -34.14
C LEU A 345 -11.63 -0.99 -35.11
N GLU A 346 -11.74 -1.50 -36.34
CA GLU A 346 -10.75 -1.27 -37.41
C GLU A 346 -10.65 0.22 -37.76
N GLY A 347 -11.79 0.92 -37.89
CA GLY A 347 -11.82 2.36 -38.15
C GLY A 347 -11.25 3.20 -37.01
N GLU A 348 -11.53 2.85 -35.74
CA GLU A 348 -10.92 3.52 -34.58
C GLU A 348 -9.39 3.31 -34.55
N ILE A 349 -8.91 2.11 -34.89
CA ILE A 349 -7.48 1.80 -35.00
C ILE A 349 -6.82 2.64 -36.10
N GLU A 350 -7.44 2.73 -37.29
CA GLU A 350 -6.94 3.55 -38.40
C GLU A 350 -6.87 5.04 -38.02
N SER A 351 -7.90 5.56 -37.35
CA SER A 351 -7.92 6.96 -36.88
C SER A 351 -6.76 7.27 -35.93
N ILE A 352 -6.49 6.41 -34.95
CA ILE A 352 -5.38 6.61 -34.01
C ILE A 352 -4.03 6.50 -34.72
N LEU A 353 -3.91 5.60 -35.72
CA LEU A 353 -2.69 5.47 -36.52
C LEU A 353 -2.41 6.71 -37.36
N ASP A 354 -3.44 7.33 -37.92
CA ASP A 354 -3.34 8.58 -38.68
C ASP A 354 -2.97 9.77 -37.77
N GLU A 355 -3.54 9.84 -36.57
CA GLU A 355 -3.24 10.89 -35.57
C GLU A 355 -1.82 10.77 -35.00
N LEU A 356 -1.32 9.56 -34.80
CA LEU A 356 0.01 9.32 -34.23
C LEU A 356 1.16 9.83 -35.13
N GLY A 357 0.92 10.00 -36.44
CA GLY A 357 1.86 10.59 -37.40
C GLY A 357 3.25 9.94 -37.47
N THR A 358 4.06 10.33 -38.45
CA THR A 358 5.45 9.84 -38.64
C THR A 358 6.47 10.56 -37.75
N ASP A 359 6.12 11.72 -37.17
CA ASP A 359 7.07 12.64 -36.54
C ASP A 359 7.41 12.29 -35.08
N TYR A 360 6.52 11.59 -34.36
CA TYR A 360 6.81 11.13 -32.99
C TYR A 360 7.96 10.11 -32.94
N PHE A 361 8.02 9.23 -33.93
CA PHE A 361 8.95 8.10 -33.97
C PHE A 361 10.35 8.49 -34.48
N GLN A 362 10.50 9.67 -35.11
CA GLN A 362 11.80 10.16 -35.61
C GLN A 362 12.76 10.57 -34.48
N ASN A 363 12.24 10.88 -33.28
CA ASN A 363 13.05 11.31 -32.13
C ASN A 363 13.54 10.16 -31.23
N LEU A 364 13.09 8.92 -31.47
CA LEU A 364 13.53 7.74 -30.73
C LEU A 364 14.68 7.07 -31.50
N GLN A 365 15.87 7.02 -30.89
CA GLN A 365 17.07 6.51 -31.56
C GLN A 365 16.98 5.01 -31.90
N GLY A 366 17.35 4.65 -33.13
CA GLY A 366 18.01 3.37 -33.42
C GLY A 366 17.22 2.23 -34.04
N GLY A 367 16.09 2.48 -34.72
CA GLY A 367 15.35 1.41 -35.41
C GLY A 367 14.46 1.94 -36.55
N SER A 368 13.87 1.04 -37.33
CA SER A 368 12.83 1.43 -38.30
C SER A 368 11.56 1.90 -37.57
N GLU A 369 10.75 2.77 -38.18
CA GLU A 369 9.50 3.24 -37.58
C GLU A 369 8.58 2.07 -37.16
N ALA A 370 8.53 1.01 -37.96
CA ALA A 370 7.77 -0.20 -37.67
C ALA A 370 8.30 -0.95 -36.44
N GLU A 371 9.63 -0.99 -36.27
CA GLU A 371 10.29 -1.64 -35.13
C GLU A 371 10.02 -0.87 -33.83
N ILE A 372 10.13 0.46 -33.85
CA ILE A 372 9.86 1.32 -32.69
C ILE A 372 8.39 1.18 -32.27
N LYS A 373 7.45 1.23 -33.22
CA LYS A 373 6.01 1.01 -32.97
C LYS A 373 5.77 -0.35 -32.33
N ALA A 374 6.39 -1.42 -32.85
CA ALA A 374 6.25 -2.76 -32.29
C ALA A 374 6.81 -2.86 -30.86
N LEU A 375 7.97 -2.25 -30.59
CA LEU A 375 8.57 -2.22 -29.25
C LEU A 375 7.70 -1.49 -28.22
N ILE A 376 7.11 -0.34 -28.57
CA ILE A 376 6.21 0.39 -27.66
C ILE A 376 4.96 -0.45 -27.35
N LYS A 377 4.35 -1.08 -28.36
CA LYS A 377 3.21 -2.00 -28.16
C LYS A 377 3.56 -3.16 -27.24
N ILE A 378 4.75 -3.75 -27.40
CA ILE A 378 5.24 -4.81 -26.52
C ILE A 378 5.41 -4.31 -25.07
N LYS A 379 6.01 -3.13 -24.86
CA LYS A 379 6.16 -2.52 -23.52
C LYS A 379 4.82 -2.36 -22.82
N ILE A 380 3.82 -1.83 -23.52
CA ILE A 380 2.47 -1.63 -22.98
C ILE A 380 1.79 -2.97 -22.67
N SER A 381 1.82 -3.94 -23.60
CA SER A 381 1.25 -5.27 -23.36
C SER A 381 1.93 -5.97 -22.17
N LYS A 382 3.24 -5.77 -22.00
CA LYS A 382 4.02 -6.34 -20.88
C LYS A 382 3.64 -5.71 -19.54
N SER A 383 3.46 -4.38 -19.49
CA SER A 383 2.94 -3.69 -18.29
C SER A 383 1.56 -4.21 -17.90
N LYS A 384 0.63 -4.30 -18.86
CA LYS A 384 -0.72 -4.81 -18.63
C LYS A 384 -0.74 -6.29 -18.19
N LEU A 385 0.20 -7.09 -18.69
CA LEU A 385 0.40 -8.47 -18.23
C LEU A 385 0.86 -8.51 -16.77
N TYR A 386 1.79 -7.63 -16.39
CA TYR A 386 2.28 -7.51 -15.03
C TYR A 386 1.17 -7.08 -14.06
N GLU A 387 0.41 -6.03 -14.40
CA GLU A 387 -0.76 -5.60 -13.62
C GLU A 387 -1.78 -6.73 -13.42
N ALA A 388 -2.07 -7.50 -14.47
CA ALA A 388 -2.96 -8.65 -14.38
C ALA A 388 -2.41 -9.75 -13.46
N LYS A 389 -1.09 -9.99 -13.46
CA LYS A 389 -0.42 -10.92 -12.53
C LYS A 389 -0.53 -10.44 -11.08
N VAL A 390 -0.28 -9.16 -10.82
CA VAL A 390 -0.42 -8.57 -9.48
C VAL A 390 -1.85 -8.75 -8.97
N GLY A 391 -2.86 -8.49 -9.82
CA GLY A 391 -4.27 -8.71 -9.49
C GLY A 391 -4.64 -10.17 -9.19
N VAL A 392 -3.95 -11.15 -9.79
CA VAL A 392 -4.11 -12.58 -9.43
C VAL A 392 -3.51 -12.87 -8.06
N ILE A 393 -2.31 -12.35 -7.78
CA ILE A 393 -1.63 -12.57 -6.49
C ILE A 393 -2.41 -11.91 -5.33
N GLU A 394 -2.92 -10.70 -5.54
CA GLU A 394 -3.75 -10.01 -4.57
C GLU A 394 -5.02 -10.83 -4.25
N MET A 395 -5.68 -11.34 -5.28
CA MET A 395 -6.86 -12.19 -5.13
C MET A 395 -6.53 -13.52 -4.42
N GLN A 396 -5.36 -14.11 -4.68
CA GLN A 396 -4.88 -15.32 -3.98
C GLN A 396 -4.69 -15.05 -2.48
N LYS A 397 -4.08 -13.91 -2.13
CA LYS A 397 -3.90 -13.53 -0.72
C LYS A 397 -5.23 -13.32 0.01
N ARG A 398 -6.22 -12.71 -0.65
CA ARG A 398 -7.59 -12.56 -0.10
C ARG A 398 -8.27 -13.91 0.07
N TRP A 399 -8.01 -14.85 -0.84
CA TRP A 399 -8.53 -16.22 -0.78
C TRP A 399 -8.00 -17.01 0.42
N ASP A 400 -6.68 -16.93 0.64
CA ASP A 400 -5.98 -17.74 1.63
C ASP A 400 -6.28 -17.31 3.09
N GLN A 401 -7.08 -16.25 3.29
CA GLN A 401 -7.51 -15.80 4.61
C GLN A 401 -8.48 -16.81 5.27
N PRO A 402 -8.15 -17.35 6.47
CA PRO A 402 -9.04 -18.26 7.17
C PRO A 402 -10.32 -17.56 7.63
N ARG A 403 -11.47 -18.24 7.51
CA ARG A 403 -12.83 -17.87 8.01
C ARG A 403 -13.77 -17.14 7.05
N SER A 404 -13.91 -17.65 5.84
CA SER A 404 -15.00 -17.23 4.96
C SER A 404 -16.04 -18.34 4.82
N GLY A 405 -17.32 -18.02 5.11
CA GLY A 405 -18.44 -18.94 4.89
C GLY A 405 -18.58 -19.37 3.42
N THR A 406 -19.32 -20.45 3.15
CA THR A 406 -19.45 -21.08 1.82
C THR A 406 -19.82 -20.12 0.69
N ARG A 407 -20.66 -19.11 0.96
CA ARG A 407 -21.06 -18.10 -0.03
C ARG A 407 -19.92 -17.15 -0.43
N VAL A 408 -19.06 -16.79 0.52
CA VAL A 408 -17.90 -15.91 0.28
C VAL A 408 -16.82 -16.66 -0.48
N GLN A 409 -16.61 -17.94 -0.16
CA GLN A 409 -15.72 -18.84 -0.91
C GLN A 409 -16.15 -18.99 -2.38
N HIS A 410 -17.45 -19.14 -2.65
CA HIS A 410 -17.94 -19.20 -4.03
C HIS A 410 -17.76 -17.88 -4.79
N TRP A 411 -17.96 -16.73 -4.12
CA TRP A 411 -17.71 -15.41 -4.71
C TRP A 411 -16.23 -15.23 -5.05
N PHE A 412 -15.33 -15.56 -4.11
CA PHE A 412 -13.90 -15.56 -4.36
C PHE A 412 -13.55 -16.48 -5.53
N LYS A 413 -14.18 -17.67 -5.66
CA LYS A 413 -13.97 -18.61 -6.80
C LYS A 413 -14.22 -17.94 -8.13
N LYS A 414 -15.36 -17.26 -8.22
CA LYS A 414 -15.75 -16.54 -9.43
C LYS A 414 -14.77 -15.41 -9.74
N GLN A 415 -14.36 -14.63 -8.74
CA GLN A 415 -13.40 -13.53 -8.90
C GLN A 415 -12.02 -14.03 -9.33
N MET A 416 -11.50 -15.07 -8.67
CA MET A 416 -10.22 -15.69 -9.01
C MET A 416 -10.22 -16.21 -10.45
N ASN A 417 -11.28 -16.92 -10.87
CA ASN A 417 -11.40 -17.37 -12.26
C ASN A 417 -11.41 -16.19 -13.24
N SER A 418 -12.11 -15.11 -12.89
CA SER A 418 -12.15 -13.89 -13.70
C SER A 418 -10.75 -13.26 -13.86
N LYS A 419 -10.01 -13.09 -12.76
CA LYS A 419 -8.65 -12.54 -12.76
C LYS A 419 -7.66 -13.46 -13.50
N MET A 420 -7.74 -14.77 -13.31
CA MET A 420 -6.91 -15.74 -14.03
C MET A 420 -7.18 -15.74 -15.54
N ASN A 421 -8.45 -15.62 -15.95
CA ASN A 421 -8.81 -15.51 -17.36
C ASN A 421 -8.27 -14.21 -17.99
N MET A 422 -8.38 -13.09 -17.27
CA MET A 422 -7.81 -11.81 -17.70
C MET A 422 -6.28 -11.89 -17.83
N PHE A 423 -5.61 -12.50 -16.85
CA PHE A 423 -4.16 -12.73 -16.89
C PHE A 423 -3.76 -13.58 -18.11
N LYS A 424 -4.50 -14.65 -18.41
CA LYS A 424 -4.28 -15.46 -19.62
C LYS A 424 -4.47 -14.65 -20.91
N LYS A 425 -5.51 -13.82 -21.00
CA LYS A 425 -5.74 -12.94 -22.16
C LYS A 425 -4.57 -11.96 -22.37
N LYS A 426 -4.11 -11.30 -21.31
CA LYS A 426 -2.95 -10.40 -21.37
C LYS A 426 -1.66 -11.14 -21.72
N TRP A 427 -1.50 -12.39 -21.30
CA TRP A 427 -0.35 -13.20 -21.69
C TRP A 427 -0.36 -13.51 -23.19
N ILE A 428 -1.52 -13.91 -23.75
CA ILE A 428 -1.67 -14.13 -25.20
C ILE A 428 -1.34 -12.85 -25.97
N SER A 429 -1.85 -11.70 -25.50
CA SER A 429 -1.60 -10.37 -26.07
C SER A 429 -0.10 -10.06 -26.17
N TYR A 430 0.65 -10.22 -25.06
CA TYR A 430 2.11 -10.04 -25.03
C TYR A 430 2.83 -11.08 -25.90
N ASN A 431 2.53 -12.37 -25.70
CA ASN A 431 3.28 -13.46 -26.32
C ASN A 431 3.19 -13.42 -27.84
N ASN A 432 2.01 -13.11 -28.39
CA ASN A 432 1.84 -12.96 -29.84
C ASN A 432 2.66 -11.79 -30.37
N ARG A 433 2.65 -10.63 -29.71
CA ARG A 433 3.43 -9.46 -30.14
C ARG A 433 4.94 -9.71 -30.06
N ALA A 434 5.41 -10.34 -28.98
CA ALA A 434 6.81 -10.71 -28.83
C ALA A 434 7.25 -11.75 -29.89
N THR A 435 6.39 -12.72 -30.21
CA THR A 435 6.65 -13.73 -31.24
C THR A 435 6.70 -13.10 -32.64
N SER A 436 5.74 -12.23 -32.98
CA SER A 436 5.75 -11.46 -34.23
C SER A 436 6.99 -10.59 -34.33
N PHE A 437 7.35 -9.85 -33.27
CA PHE A 437 8.55 -9.03 -33.26
C PHE A 437 9.84 -9.83 -33.51
N ASN A 438 9.99 -10.97 -32.83
CA ASN A 438 11.14 -11.86 -33.03
C ASN A 438 11.22 -12.39 -34.47
N SER A 439 10.07 -12.67 -35.10
CA SER A 439 10.00 -13.14 -36.49
C SER A 439 10.28 -12.02 -37.49
N ASP A 440 9.68 -10.85 -37.30
CA ASP A 440 9.65 -9.76 -38.28
C ASP A 440 10.96 -8.97 -38.30
N PHE A 441 11.62 -8.83 -37.14
CA PHE A 441 12.82 -7.98 -36.99
C PHE A 441 14.10 -8.76 -36.68
N SER A 442 14.00 -10.04 -36.29
CA SER A 442 15.16 -10.90 -35.97
C SER A 442 16.22 -10.20 -35.09
N PRO A 443 15.83 -9.69 -33.90
CA PRO A 443 16.75 -8.95 -33.04
C PRO A 443 17.92 -9.83 -32.60
N GLU A 444 19.09 -9.21 -32.38
CA GLU A 444 20.33 -9.91 -31.95
C GLU A 444 20.12 -10.76 -30.70
N VAL A 445 19.24 -10.32 -29.81
CA VAL A 445 18.71 -11.18 -28.76
C VAL A 445 17.17 -11.18 -28.77
N PRO A 446 16.53 -12.36 -28.94
CA PRO A 446 15.08 -12.45 -29.01
C PRO A 446 14.42 -12.09 -27.68
N LEU A 447 13.23 -11.50 -27.79
CA LEU A 447 12.34 -11.25 -26.67
C LEU A 447 11.87 -12.57 -26.05
N GLU A 448 11.79 -12.60 -24.73
CA GLU A 448 11.34 -13.77 -23.98
C GLU A 448 9.86 -14.08 -24.24
N THR A 449 9.57 -15.30 -24.72
CA THR A 449 8.23 -15.85 -24.97
C THR A 449 7.95 -17.09 -24.10
N PRO A 450 7.91 -16.95 -22.76
CA PRO A 450 7.69 -18.06 -21.83
C PRO A 450 6.27 -18.63 -21.95
N SER A 451 6.11 -19.92 -21.59
CA SER A 451 4.79 -20.54 -21.55
C SER A 451 3.91 -19.91 -20.46
N PHE A 452 2.59 -20.04 -20.58
CA PHE A 452 1.69 -19.50 -19.57
C PHE A 452 1.94 -20.09 -18.17
N ASP A 453 2.33 -21.37 -18.10
CA ASP A 453 2.64 -22.03 -16.83
C ASP A 453 3.93 -21.47 -16.19
N ASP A 454 4.93 -21.12 -17.00
CA ASP A 454 6.14 -20.45 -16.52
C ASP A 454 5.82 -19.07 -15.95
N VAL A 455 5.09 -18.23 -16.70
CA VAL A 455 4.69 -16.88 -16.24
C VAL A 455 3.80 -16.95 -14.99
N LYS A 456 2.99 -18.00 -14.88
CA LYS A 456 2.21 -18.28 -13.68
C LYS A 456 3.10 -18.64 -12.48
N ALA A 457 4.21 -19.35 -12.69
CA ALA A 457 5.18 -19.69 -11.65
C ALA A 457 6.10 -18.51 -11.26
N PHE A 458 6.31 -17.54 -12.16
CA PHE A 458 7.16 -16.38 -11.87
C PHE A 458 6.62 -15.57 -10.67
N GLY A 459 7.54 -15.25 -9.76
CA GLY A 459 7.29 -14.26 -8.70
C GLY A 459 7.26 -12.83 -9.24
N ILE A 460 6.79 -11.89 -8.42
CA ILE A 460 6.67 -10.46 -8.77
C ILE A 460 8.04 -9.83 -9.12
N ASN A 461 9.11 -10.37 -8.52
CA ASN A 461 10.47 -9.86 -8.68
C ASN A 461 11.25 -10.51 -9.84
N ASN A 462 10.61 -11.34 -10.66
CA ASN A 462 11.30 -11.98 -11.78
C ASN A 462 11.72 -10.93 -12.84
N PHE A 463 12.95 -11.03 -13.36
CA PHE A 463 13.48 -10.11 -14.38
C PHE A 463 12.65 -10.07 -15.67
N PHE A 464 11.89 -11.13 -15.95
CA PHE A 464 10.89 -11.15 -17.02
C PHE A 464 9.99 -9.92 -16.97
N TRP A 465 9.64 -9.38 -15.80
CA TRP A 465 8.74 -8.22 -15.70
C TRP A 465 9.37 -6.89 -16.09
N SER A 466 10.70 -6.82 -16.14
CA SER A 466 11.42 -5.58 -16.44
C SER A 466 11.33 -5.20 -17.92
N THR A 467 11.10 -3.92 -18.20
CA THR A 467 11.26 -3.32 -19.54
C THR A 467 12.65 -2.77 -19.79
N SER A 468 13.53 -2.77 -18.77
CA SER A 468 14.83 -2.08 -18.81
C SER A 468 15.69 -2.48 -20.00
N ARG A 469 15.64 -3.76 -20.39
CA ARG A 469 16.34 -4.30 -21.56
C ARG A 469 15.92 -3.66 -22.88
N LEU A 470 14.66 -3.24 -22.98
CA LEU A 470 14.09 -2.58 -24.15
C LEU A 470 14.36 -1.07 -24.16
N ASP A 471 14.62 -0.49 -22.98
CA ASP A 471 14.83 0.94 -22.81
C ASP A 471 16.33 1.28 -22.92
N HIS A 472 17.21 0.40 -22.43
CA HIS A 472 18.64 0.65 -22.31
C HIS A 472 19.48 -0.60 -22.66
N PRO A 473 19.46 -1.06 -23.92
CA PRO A 473 20.14 -2.29 -24.34
C PRO A 473 21.67 -2.26 -24.19
N SER A 474 22.28 -1.08 -24.04
CA SER A 474 23.72 -0.91 -23.84
C SER A 474 24.14 -0.93 -22.36
N GLU A 475 23.18 -0.91 -21.43
CA GLU A 475 23.48 -0.73 -20.01
C GLU A 475 23.60 -2.08 -19.28
N PRO A 476 24.65 -2.31 -18.47
CA PRO A 476 24.84 -3.59 -17.76
C PRO A 476 23.69 -3.94 -16.81
N TRP A 477 23.15 -2.96 -16.09
CA TRP A 477 21.99 -3.16 -15.20
C TRP A 477 20.70 -3.55 -15.94
N ALA A 478 20.62 -3.31 -17.25
CA ALA A 478 19.46 -3.65 -18.07
C ALA A 478 19.56 -5.03 -18.74
N VAL A 479 20.77 -5.52 -19.00
CA VAL A 479 21.00 -6.72 -19.81
C VAL A 479 21.72 -7.83 -19.06
N ASP A 480 22.70 -7.52 -18.22
CA ASP A 480 23.49 -8.53 -17.51
C ASP A 480 22.72 -9.07 -16.30
N VAL A 481 22.39 -10.37 -16.37
CA VAL A 481 21.65 -11.09 -15.33
C VAL A 481 22.42 -11.08 -13.99
N ASN A 482 23.75 -11.10 -14.01
CA ASN A 482 24.56 -11.07 -12.79
C ASN A 482 24.51 -9.69 -12.12
N THR A 483 24.62 -8.63 -12.92
CA THR A 483 24.44 -7.25 -12.45
C THR A 483 23.04 -7.04 -11.88
N GLN A 484 21.99 -7.51 -12.56
CA GLN A 484 20.61 -7.41 -12.09
C GLN A 484 20.37 -8.14 -10.76
N LYS A 485 20.82 -9.39 -10.66
CA LYS A 485 20.77 -10.17 -9.40
C LYS A 485 21.56 -9.48 -8.29
N GLY A 486 22.74 -8.95 -8.61
CA GLY A 486 23.59 -8.26 -7.66
C GLY A 486 22.98 -6.95 -7.16
N ILE A 487 22.32 -6.16 -8.02
CA ILE A 487 21.57 -4.96 -7.61
C ILE A 487 20.46 -5.34 -6.64
N GLN A 488 19.67 -6.38 -6.93
CA GLN A 488 18.59 -6.79 -6.05
C GLN A 488 19.09 -7.29 -4.69
N ALA A 489 20.18 -8.07 -4.68
CA ALA A 489 20.81 -8.52 -3.44
C ALA A 489 21.42 -7.34 -2.67
N TYR A 490 22.08 -6.40 -3.35
CA TYR A 490 22.62 -5.17 -2.76
C TYR A 490 21.54 -4.33 -2.07
N LEU A 491 20.41 -4.10 -2.75
CA LEU A 491 19.26 -3.39 -2.19
C LEU A 491 18.72 -4.12 -0.97
N THR A 492 18.52 -5.43 -1.09
CA THR A 492 17.99 -6.26 0.01
C THR A 492 18.88 -6.19 1.25
N VAL A 493 20.21 -6.31 1.09
CA VAL A 493 21.16 -6.17 2.22
C VAL A 493 21.08 -4.78 2.83
N THR A 494 21.02 -3.73 2.02
CA THR A 494 20.93 -2.34 2.51
C THR A 494 19.65 -2.12 3.32
N HIS A 495 18.50 -2.59 2.81
CA HIS A 495 17.21 -2.50 3.51
C HIS A 495 17.15 -3.34 4.78
N CYS A 496 17.73 -4.54 4.76
CA CYS A 496 17.86 -5.38 5.95
C CYS A 496 18.70 -4.70 7.03
N GLN A 497 19.83 -4.08 6.67
CA GLN A 497 20.65 -3.32 7.63
C GLN A 497 19.88 -2.16 8.26
N ASP A 498 19.15 -1.39 7.45
CA ASP A 498 18.29 -0.30 7.94
C ASP A 498 17.22 -0.83 8.90
N GLU A 499 16.59 -1.95 8.55
CA GLU A 499 15.56 -2.60 9.36
C GLU A 499 16.10 -3.12 10.69
N LEU A 500 17.25 -3.80 10.70
CA LEU A 500 17.87 -4.31 11.92
C LEU A 500 18.25 -3.17 12.87
N ARG A 501 18.81 -2.08 12.34
CA ARG A 501 19.10 -0.87 13.14
C ARG A 501 17.82 -0.29 13.74
N ARG A 502 16.74 -0.21 12.95
CA ARG A 502 15.45 0.30 13.41
C ARG A 502 14.84 -0.61 14.48
N ILE A 503 14.86 -1.93 14.31
CA ILE A 503 14.40 -2.91 15.32
C ILE A 503 15.18 -2.74 16.61
N ALA A 504 16.51 -2.60 16.55
CA ALA A 504 17.33 -2.37 17.74
C ALA A 504 16.96 -1.06 18.46
N ARG A 505 16.68 0.02 17.71
CA ARG A 505 16.19 1.28 18.28
C ARG A 505 14.82 1.10 18.95
N GLU A 506 13.88 0.51 18.24
CA GLU A 506 12.51 0.25 18.68
C GLU A 506 12.47 -0.65 19.94
N ALA A 507 13.36 -1.64 20.02
CA ALA A 507 13.53 -2.46 21.21
C ALA A 507 13.96 -1.59 22.41
N ARG A 508 14.98 -0.74 22.26
CA ARG A 508 15.42 0.17 23.32
C ARG A 508 14.34 1.16 23.73
N GLN A 509 13.60 1.75 22.78
CA GLN A 509 12.47 2.64 23.08
C GLN A 509 11.38 1.92 23.88
N THR A 510 11.06 0.68 23.49
CA THR A 510 10.07 -0.18 24.15
C THR A 510 10.45 -0.48 25.59
N VAL A 511 11.71 -0.89 25.83
CA VAL A 511 12.21 -1.17 27.18
C VAL A 511 12.27 0.09 28.04
N THR A 512 12.77 1.20 27.47
CA THR A 512 12.86 2.49 28.17
C THR A 512 11.47 2.97 28.60
N TRP A 513 10.49 2.93 27.69
CA TRP A 513 9.10 3.23 28.01
C TRP A 513 8.58 2.38 29.17
N ALA A 514 8.84 1.08 29.14
CA ALA A 514 8.33 0.17 30.17
C ALA A 514 8.97 0.44 31.54
N ILE A 515 10.26 0.77 31.59
CA ILE A 515 10.99 1.13 32.81
C ILE A 515 10.47 2.46 33.36
N GLU A 516 10.42 3.51 32.54
CA GLU A 516 9.90 4.81 32.96
C GLU A 516 8.46 4.72 33.46
N LYS A 517 7.64 3.90 32.79
CA LYS A 517 6.27 3.64 33.23
C LYS A 517 6.24 2.94 34.58
N SER A 518 7.07 1.94 34.82
CA SER A 518 7.18 1.30 36.14
C SER A 518 7.55 2.31 37.23
N VAL A 519 8.56 3.16 36.99
CA VAL A 519 8.99 4.19 37.95
C VAL A 519 7.85 5.17 38.27
N LYS A 520 7.13 5.65 37.25
CA LYS A 520 5.96 6.52 37.45
C LYS A 520 4.86 5.83 38.25
N MET A 521 4.63 4.54 38.01
CA MET A 521 3.62 3.77 38.74
C MET A 521 4.02 3.60 40.21
N ASP A 522 5.29 3.36 40.51
CA ASP A 522 5.77 3.27 41.90
C ASP A 522 5.62 4.61 42.65
N GLN A 523 5.96 5.73 41.99
CA GLN A 523 5.75 7.08 42.55
C GLN A 523 4.27 7.38 42.81
N LEU A 524 3.38 6.98 41.90
CA LEU A 524 1.93 7.12 42.07
C LEU A 524 1.40 6.23 43.20
N LEU A 525 1.90 5.00 43.33
CA LEU A 525 1.54 4.10 44.43
C LEU A 525 1.91 4.71 45.79
N GLN A 526 3.14 5.24 45.92
CA GLN A 526 3.58 5.93 47.13
C GLN A 526 2.67 7.12 47.44
N SER A 527 2.30 7.91 46.43
CA SER A 527 1.40 9.06 46.60
C SER A 527 -0.02 8.67 47.02
N LEU A 528 -0.53 7.53 46.51
CA LEU A 528 -1.83 6.98 46.88
C LEU A 528 -1.83 6.36 48.28
N GLN A 529 -0.71 5.78 48.72
CA GLN A 529 -0.57 5.20 50.06
C GLN A 529 -0.27 6.25 51.15
N ALA A 530 0.28 7.40 50.77
CA ALA A 530 0.57 8.46 51.73
C ALA A 530 -0.72 9.01 52.39
N GLU A 531 -0.64 9.21 53.70
CA GLU A 531 -1.64 9.90 54.53
C GLU A 531 -1.04 11.22 55.04
N PRO A 532 -1.01 12.27 54.20
CA PRO A 532 -0.46 13.57 54.61
C PRO A 532 -1.34 14.24 55.67
N GLN A 533 -0.71 14.84 56.68
CA GLN A 533 -1.39 15.67 57.68
C GLN A 533 -1.76 17.04 57.08
N GLU A 534 -2.70 17.76 57.70
CA GLU A 534 -3.18 19.06 57.18
C GLU A 534 -2.08 20.13 57.00
N THR A 535 -0.95 19.97 57.69
CA THR A 535 0.22 20.87 57.64
C THR A 535 1.28 20.47 56.62
N ASP A 536 1.13 19.33 55.95
CA ASP A 536 2.15 18.81 55.03
C ASP A 536 2.08 19.49 53.66
N VAL A 537 3.25 19.88 53.13
CA VAL A 537 3.36 20.33 51.74
C VAL A 537 3.23 19.10 50.84
N LEU A 538 2.12 19.03 50.11
CA LEU A 538 1.87 17.94 49.17
C LEU A 538 2.94 17.95 48.05
N THR A 539 3.48 16.76 47.76
CA THR A 539 4.26 16.54 46.55
C THR A 539 3.40 16.78 45.30
N GLU A 540 4.04 17.07 44.16
CA GLU A 540 3.35 17.32 42.89
C GLU A 540 2.38 16.17 42.52
N SER A 541 2.80 14.92 42.74
CA SER A 541 2.00 13.73 42.49
C SER A 541 0.82 13.59 43.46
N GLN A 542 0.98 13.94 44.73
CA GLN A 542 -0.14 13.96 45.69
C GLN A 542 -1.15 15.06 45.35
N GLN A 543 -0.67 16.23 44.91
CA GLN A 543 -1.54 17.31 44.43
C GLN A 543 -2.32 16.89 43.18
N GLN A 544 -1.69 16.19 42.24
CA GLN A 544 -2.38 15.63 41.07
C GLN A 544 -3.47 14.64 41.47
N VAL A 545 -3.20 13.70 42.39
CA VAL A 545 -4.23 12.76 42.90
C VAL A 545 -5.40 13.52 43.52
N LYS A 546 -5.13 14.54 44.33
CA LYS A 546 -6.17 15.39 44.94
C LYS A 546 -7.01 16.10 43.87
N ASN A 547 -6.35 16.70 42.87
CA ASN A 547 -7.01 17.37 41.76
C ASN A 547 -7.89 16.41 40.96
N THR A 548 -7.41 15.20 40.65
CA THR A 548 -8.19 14.16 39.94
C THR A 548 -9.41 13.72 40.74
N CYS A 549 -9.27 13.49 42.05
CA CYS A 549 -10.41 13.16 42.90
C CYS A 549 -11.48 14.26 42.88
N SER A 550 -11.06 15.54 42.93
CA SER A 550 -11.96 16.69 42.85
C SER A 550 -12.60 16.84 41.47
N GLU A 551 -11.83 16.69 40.39
CA GLU A 551 -12.30 16.83 39.00
C GLU A 551 -13.38 15.79 38.67
N PHE A 552 -13.17 14.54 39.05
CA PHE A 552 -14.10 13.44 38.76
C PHE A 552 -15.12 13.20 39.88
N ASN A 553 -15.11 14.03 40.93
CA ASN A 553 -15.93 13.89 42.13
C ASN A 553 -15.95 12.44 42.66
N CYS A 554 -14.77 11.82 42.78
CA CYS A 554 -14.63 10.44 43.19
C CYS A 554 -13.72 10.27 44.43
N PRO A 555 -14.02 9.31 45.33
CA PRO A 555 -13.16 9.03 46.47
C PRO A 555 -11.78 8.52 46.06
N LYS A 556 -10.75 8.83 46.86
CA LYS A 556 -9.37 8.32 46.70
C LYS A 556 -9.32 6.80 46.52
N ALA A 557 -10.18 6.05 47.21
CA ALA A 557 -10.29 4.60 47.08
C ALA A 557 -10.66 4.12 45.65
N VAL A 558 -11.46 4.91 44.91
CA VAL A 558 -11.80 4.60 43.51
C VAL A 558 -10.56 4.75 42.63
N VAL A 559 -9.82 5.86 42.80
CA VAL A 559 -8.55 6.10 42.08
C VAL A 559 -7.54 4.98 42.39
N GLN A 560 -7.44 4.56 43.65
CA GLN A 560 -6.57 3.46 44.07
C GLN A 560 -6.97 2.11 43.44
N SER A 561 -8.27 1.83 43.32
CA SER A 561 -8.77 0.63 42.63
C SER A 561 -8.44 0.64 41.14
N VAL A 562 -8.64 1.79 40.47
CA VAL A 562 -8.27 1.98 39.06
C VAL A 562 -6.76 1.81 38.87
N PHE A 563 -5.95 2.45 39.71
CA PHE A 563 -4.49 2.29 39.70
C PHE A 563 -4.08 0.82 39.85
N THR A 564 -4.67 0.09 40.80
CA THR A 564 -4.37 -1.32 41.04
C THR A 564 -4.63 -2.18 39.80
N ASN A 565 -5.71 -1.89 39.06
CA ASN A 565 -6.00 -2.57 37.81
C ASN A 565 -4.99 -2.24 36.70
N ILE A 566 -4.57 -0.98 36.60
CA ILE A 566 -3.53 -0.55 35.65
C ILE A 566 -2.19 -1.22 35.98
N ALA A 567 -1.80 -1.27 37.26
CA ALA A 567 -0.62 -1.95 37.77
C ALA A 567 -0.62 -3.43 37.42
N LYS A 568 -1.73 -4.14 37.68
CA LYS A 568 -1.86 -5.55 37.29
C LYS A 568 -1.70 -5.76 35.79
N LYS A 569 -2.26 -4.89 34.94
CA LYS A 569 -2.09 -4.96 33.48
C LYS A 569 -0.63 -4.74 33.07
N HIS A 570 0.05 -3.76 33.66
CA HIS A 570 1.46 -3.49 33.39
C HIS A 570 2.37 -4.63 33.82
N CYS A 571 2.16 -5.22 35.00
CA CYS A 571 2.92 -6.40 35.44
C CYS A 571 2.72 -7.60 34.51
N ARG A 572 1.48 -7.85 34.06
CA ARG A 572 1.19 -8.91 33.08
C ARG A 572 1.92 -8.68 31.75
N LEU A 573 2.02 -7.42 31.32
CA LEU A 573 2.78 -7.06 30.12
C LEU A 573 4.27 -7.42 30.29
N TRP A 574 4.89 -7.03 31.40
CA TRP A 574 6.27 -7.40 31.70
C TRP A 574 6.50 -8.91 31.73
N LEU A 575 5.59 -9.66 32.36
CA LEU A 575 5.65 -11.13 32.38
C LEU A 575 5.59 -11.73 30.97
N SER A 576 4.74 -11.19 30.10
CA SER A 576 4.64 -11.63 28.70
C SER A 576 5.91 -11.35 27.89
N TRP A 577 6.62 -10.27 28.23
CA TRP A 577 7.85 -9.85 27.55
C TRP A 577 9.09 -10.58 28.07
N ASN A 578 9.08 -11.05 29.32
CA ASN A 578 10.27 -11.48 30.07
C ASN A 578 11.19 -12.46 29.33
N CYS A 579 10.66 -13.49 28.68
CA CYS A 579 11.51 -14.47 27.98
C CYS A 579 12.04 -13.98 26.63
N HIS A 580 11.34 -13.04 25.98
CA HIS A 580 11.72 -12.50 24.67
C HIS A 580 12.63 -11.28 24.80
N ILE A 581 12.43 -10.45 25.83
CA ILE A 581 13.19 -9.21 26.03
C ILE A 581 14.66 -9.50 26.27
N TRP A 582 14.96 -10.54 27.07
CA TRP A 582 16.34 -10.94 27.33
C TRP A 582 17.02 -11.47 26.06
N LYS A 583 16.30 -12.22 25.23
CA LYS A 583 16.81 -12.69 23.93
C LYS A 583 17.02 -11.53 22.96
N LEU A 584 16.06 -10.60 22.87
CA LEU A 584 16.09 -9.45 21.97
C LEU A 584 17.17 -8.44 22.32
N MET A 585 17.50 -8.27 23.61
CA MET A 585 18.55 -7.34 24.04
C MET A 585 19.95 -7.95 23.95
N ARG A 586 20.05 -9.28 23.92
CA ARG A 586 21.31 -10.01 23.74
C ARG A 586 21.66 -10.20 22.26
N TRP A 587 20.64 -10.44 21.44
CA TRP A 587 20.72 -10.37 19.98
C TRP A 587 20.97 -8.92 19.58
#